data_AF-A0A838G643-F1
#
_entry.id   AF-A0A838G643-F1
#
_cell.length_a   1.000
_cell.length_b   1.000
_cell.length_c   1.000
_cell.angle_alpha   90.00
_cell.angle_beta   90.00
_cell.angle_gamma   90.00
#
_symmetry.space_group_name_H-M   'P 1'
#
loop_
_entity.id
_entity.type
_entity.pdbx_description
1 polymer ?
#
loop_
_entity_poly.entity_id
_entity_poly.type
_entity_poly.pdbx_seq_one_letter_code
_entity_poly.pdbx_strand_id
1 'polypeptide(L)'
;LARADRENLAVLLLGEGSTRCGATAPGFLDERAFPFDDVVADALDSGEGGELRSLDDTLARELMVSGRAVFRLLGQLVASTDRPASAELDYRDDPFGVSYFVATWQL
;
A
#
# COMPACT_ATOMS: atom_id res chain seq x y z
N LEU A 1 24.51 0.60 6.72
CA LEU A 1 23.76 -0.01 7.83
C LEU A 1 24.53 -1.26 8.26
N ALA A 2 25.13 -1.22 9.44
CA ALA A 2 25.74 -2.41 10.04
C ALA A 2 24.71 -3.55 10.01
N ARG A 3 25.18 -4.74 9.67
CA ARG A 3 24.42 -5.99 9.61
C ARG A 3 23.81 -6.24 11.00
N ALA A 4 22.66 -5.61 11.27
CA ALA A 4 21.68 -6.18 12.19
C ALA A 4 21.54 -7.63 11.74
N ASP A 5 21.62 -8.58 12.68
CA ASP A 5 21.41 -9.98 12.34
C ASP A 5 20.13 -10.05 11.51
N ARG A 6 20.30 -10.33 10.21
CA ARG A 6 19.22 -10.26 9.20
C ARG A 6 18.08 -11.21 9.55
N GLU A 7 18.31 -12.08 10.53
CA GLU A 7 17.37 -13.05 11.06
C GLU A 7 16.23 -12.41 11.86
N ASN A 8 16.33 -11.14 12.31
CA ASN A 8 15.28 -10.47 13.10
C ASN A 8 15.02 -9.01 12.70
N LEU A 9 15.08 -8.66 11.40
CA LEU A 9 14.72 -7.32 10.94
C LEU A 9 13.20 -7.23 10.69
N ALA A 10 12.53 -6.32 11.40
CA ALA A 10 11.18 -5.89 11.07
C ALA A 10 11.21 -4.48 10.42
N VAL A 11 10.38 -4.26 9.42
CA VAL A 11 10.21 -2.96 8.75
C VAL A 11 8.77 -2.51 8.96
N LEU A 12 8.60 -1.28 9.46
CA LEU A 12 7.29 -0.63 9.52
C LEU A 12 7.21 0.40 8.39
N LEU A 13 6.25 0.19 7.50
CA LEU A 13 5.94 1.07 6.38
C LEU A 13 4.63 1.80 6.69
N LEU A 14 4.66 3.14 6.65
CA LEU A 14 3.50 3.97 7.00
C LEU A 14 3.10 4.85 5.81
N GLY A 15 1.85 4.72 5.38
CA GLY A 15 1.23 5.57 4.38
C GLY A 15 -0.22 5.16 4.16
N GLU A 16 -1.03 6.08 3.65
CA GLU A 16 -2.44 5.88 3.35
C GLU A 16 -2.74 5.73 1.85
N GLY A 17 -3.94 5.21 1.56
CA GLY A 17 -4.55 5.17 0.24
C GLY A 17 -5.12 6.53 -0.18
N SER A 18 -6.16 6.54 -1.00
CA SER A 18 -6.76 7.79 -1.47
C SER A 18 -7.41 8.59 -0.33
N THR A 19 -7.36 9.92 -0.42
CA THR A 19 -8.12 10.83 0.46
C THR A 19 -9.39 11.38 -0.22
N ARG A 20 -9.91 10.63 -1.21
CA ARG A 20 -11.03 11.01 -2.08
C ARG A 20 -12.17 9.99 -2.09
N CYS A 21 -12.33 9.20 -1.02
CA CYS A 21 -13.27 8.07 -0.99
C CYS A 21 -14.71 8.46 -0.58
N GLY A 22 -15.04 9.75 -0.47
CA GLY A 22 -16.37 10.19 -0.06
C GLY A 22 -16.65 11.65 -0.30
N ALA A 23 -17.94 12.03 -0.30
CA ALA A 23 -18.37 13.41 -0.53
C ALA A 23 -17.84 14.39 0.55
N THR A 24 -17.60 13.89 1.76
CA THR A 24 -17.02 14.64 2.89
C THR A 24 -15.52 14.41 3.06
N ALA A 25 -14.88 13.68 2.14
CA ALA A 25 -13.45 13.44 2.19
C ALA A 25 -12.65 14.74 2.03
N PRO A 26 -11.44 14.85 2.59
CA PRO A 26 -10.61 16.05 2.48
C PRO A 26 -10.37 16.51 1.03
N GLY A 27 -10.26 15.56 0.09
CA GLY A 27 -10.07 15.82 -1.33
C GLY A 27 -11.35 15.81 -2.18
N PHE A 28 -12.52 15.69 -1.55
CA PHE A 28 -13.82 15.39 -2.18
C PHE A 28 -13.84 14.05 -2.94
N LEU A 29 -15.03 13.57 -3.27
CA LEU A 29 -15.21 12.31 -3.97
C LEU A 29 -14.57 12.35 -5.36
N ASP A 30 -13.74 11.35 -5.65
CA ASP A 30 -13.27 10.99 -6.99
C ASP A 30 -13.45 9.49 -7.14
N GLU A 31 -14.40 9.05 -7.97
CA GLU A 31 -14.76 7.62 -8.08
C GLU A 31 -13.60 6.74 -8.54
N ARG A 32 -12.54 7.32 -9.12
CA ARG A 32 -11.32 6.60 -9.48
C ARG A 32 -10.52 6.14 -8.24
N ALA A 33 -10.82 6.68 -7.05
CA ALA A 33 -10.23 6.25 -5.78
C ALA A 33 -10.51 4.79 -5.47
N PHE A 34 -11.75 4.33 -5.66
CA PHE A 34 -12.16 2.96 -5.33
C PHE A 34 -11.35 1.89 -6.09
N PRO A 35 -11.30 1.87 -7.44
CA PRO A 35 -10.52 0.88 -8.15
C PRO A 35 -9.00 1.03 -7.91
N PHE A 36 -8.50 2.23 -7.63
CA PHE A 36 -7.09 2.40 -7.27
C PHE A 36 -6.77 1.74 -5.93
N ASP A 37 -7.61 2.00 -4.92
CA ASP A 37 -7.45 1.42 -3.58
C ASP A 37 -7.75 -0.09 -3.56
N ASP A 38 -8.61 -0.60 -4.46
CA ASP A 38 -8.80 -2.03 -4.69
C ASP A 38 -7.51 -2.70 -5.16
N VAL A 39 -6.82 -2.12 -6.15
CA VAL A 39 -5.53 -2.64 -6.63
C VAL A 39 -4.49 -2.67 -5.51
N VAL A 40 -4.47 -1.65 -4.65
CA VAL A 40 -3.56 -1.62 -3.48
C VAL A 40 -3.95 -2.73 -2.49
N ALA A 41 -5.23 -2.87 -2.16
CA ALA A 41 -5.72 -3.88 -1.23
C ALA A 41 -5.41 -5.31 -1.71
N ASP A 42 -5.72 -5.61 -2.97
CA ASP A 42 -5.51 -6.93 -3.56
C ASP A 42 -4.02 -7.30 -3.57
N ALA A 43 -3.15 -6.34 -3.85
CA ALA A 43 -1.71 -6.54 -3.80
C ALA A 43 -1.19 -6.72 -2.36
N LEU A 44 -1.80 -6.00 -1.39
CA LEU A 44 -1.50 -6.14 0.04
C LEU A 44 -1.92 -7.50 0.60
N ASP A 45 -3.04 -8.05 0.14
CA ASP A 45 -3.57 -9.35 0.58
C ASP A 45 -2.87 -10.54 -0.09
N SER A 46 -2.59 -10.43 -1.40
CA SER A 46 -1.94 -11.51 -2.16
C SER A 46 -0.44 -11.66 -1.89
N GLY A 47 0.22 -10.62 -1.36
CA GLY A 47 1.68 -10.58 -1.23
C GLY A 47 2.41 -10.32 -2.56
N GLU A 48 1.68 -10.03 -3.64
CA GLU A 48 2.24 -9.78 -4.97
C GLU A 48 2.73 -8.33 -5.09
N GLY A 49 4.04 -8.13 -4.91
CA GLY A 49 4.66 -6.80 -5.01
C GLY A 49 4.68 -6.19 -6.42
N GLY A 50 4.24 -6.93 -7.45
CA GLY A 50 4.19 -6.49 -8.84
C GLY A 50 3.34 -5.24 -9.04
N GLU A 51 2.08 -5.32 -8.65
CA GLU A 51 1.09 -4.24 -8.79
C GLU A 51 1.50 -2.99 -8.00
N LEU A 52 2.04 -3.19 -6.78
CA LEU A 52 2.52 -2.09 -5.96
C LEU A 52 3.66 -1.31 -6.63
N ARG A 53 4.54 -1.97 -7.39
CA ARG A 53 5.61 -1.30 -8.15
C ARG A 53 5.11 -0.56 -9.38
N SER A 54 4.01 -1.02 -9.98
CA SER A 54 3.43 -0.44 -11.22
C SER A 54 2.35 0.60 -10.98
N LEU A 55 2.03 0.94 -9.72
CA LEU A 55 1.07 2.00 -9.39
C LEU A 55 1.36 3.29 -10.16
N ASP A 56 0.36 3.76 -10.92
CA ASP A 56 0.43 5.00 -11.70
C ASP A 56 0.68 6.20 -10.78
N ASP A 57 1.84 6.83 -10.95
CA ASP A 57 2.29 7.95 -10.14
C ASP A 57 1.51 9.23 -10.36
N THR A 58 0.97 9.41 -11.57
CA THR A 58 0.15 10.56 -11.91
C THR A 58 -1.21 10.40 -11.25
N LEU A 59 -1.85 9.25 -11.46
CA LEU A 59 -3.14 8.95 -10.87
C LEU A 59 -3.09 8.96 -9.33
N ALA A 60 -2.05 8.37 -8.73
CA ALA A 60 -1.86 8.40 -7.28
C ALA A 60 -1.77 9.83 -6.72
N ARG A 61 -1.13 10.76 -7.45
CA ARG A 61 -1.10 12.18 -7.06
C ARG A 61 -2.46 12.84 -7.19
N GLU A 62 -3.16 12.60 -8.30
CA GLU A 62 -4.51 13.12 -8.50
C GLU A 62 -5.46 12.64 -7.40
N LEU A 63 -5.36 11.38 -7.01
CA LEU A 63 -6.14 10.75 -5.94
C LEU A 63 -5.61 11.04 -4.53
N MET A 64 -4.58 11.87 -4.41
CA MET A 64 -3.99 12.31 -3.14
C MET A 64 -3.52 11.14 -2.25
N VAL A 65 -2.97 10.09 -2.85
CA VAL A 65 -2.39 8.93 -2.18
C VAL A 65 -0.99 9.28 -1.67
N SER A 66 -0.86 9.57 -0.38
CA SER A 66 0.47 9.90 0.18
C SER A 66 1.35 8.65 0.33
N GLY A 67 0.75 7.48 0.54
CA GLY A 67 1.43 6.18 0.66
C GLY A 67 2.05 5.65 -0.63
N ARG A 68 1.86 6.31 -1.79
CA ARG A 68 2.34 5.84 -3.11
C ARG A 68 3.83 5.44 -3.14
N ALA A 69 4.69 6.19 -2.46
CA ALA A 69 6.12 5.90 -2.40
C ALA A 69 6.43 4.68 -1.52
N VAL A 70 5.65 4.53 -0.46
CA VAL A 70 5.76 3.43 0.51
C VAL A 70 5.27 2.12 -0.11
N PHE A 71 4.16 2.14 -0.83
CA PHE A 71 3.65 0.98 -1.58
C PHE A 71 4.66 0.50 -2.62
N ARG A 72 5.23 1.42 -3.43
CA ARG A 72 6.29 1.02 -4.37
C ARG A 72 7.52 0.46 -3.68
N LEU A 73 7.92 1.04 -2.55
CA LEU A 73 9.06 0.53 -1.76
C LEU A 73 8.80 -0.90 -1.26
N LEU A 74 7.60 -1.19 -0.76
CA LEU A 74 7.19 -2.55 -0.39
C LEU A 74 7.32 -3.51 -1.58
N GLY A 75 6.77 -3.14 -2.73
CA GLY A 75 6.87 -3.96 -3.93
C GLY A 75 8.33 -4.18 -4.39
N GLN A 76 9.22 -3.21 -4.23
CA GLN A 76 10.66 -3.37 -4.50
C GLN A 76 11.34 -4.28 -3.49
N LEU A 77 10.99 -4.17 -2.20
CA LEU A 77 11.52 -5.03 -1.14
C LEU A 77 11.20 -6.50 -1.43
N VAL A 78 9.95 -6.78 -1.80
CA VAL A 78 9.46 -8.12 -2.13
C VAL A 78 10.12 -8.68 -3.38
N ALA A 79 10.31 -7.84 -4.41
CA ALA A 79 11.03 -8.25 -5.60
C ALA A 79 12.52 -8.57 -5.35
N SER A 80 13.08 -8.11 -4.23
CA SER A 80 14.47 -8.37 -3.84
C SER A 80 14.66 -9.64 -3.01
N THR A 81 13.59 -10.35 -2.67
CA THR A 81 13.62 -11.59 -1.87
C THR A 81 13.41 -12.82 -2.75
N ASP A 82 14.21 -13.87 -2.53
CA ASP A 82 14.15 -15.12 -3.30
C ASP A 82 13.04 -16.09 -2.84
N ARG A 83 12.13 -15.64 -1.97
CA ARG A 83 11.04 -16.44 -1.42
C ARG A 83 9.69 -15.76 -1.62
N PRO A 84 8.61 -16.54 -1.80
CA PRO A 84 7.27 -15.98 -1.78
C PRO A 84 6.98 -15.37 -0.42
N ALA A 85 6.35 -14.20 -0.43
CA ALA A 85 5.86 -13.56 0.79
C ALA A 85 4.62 -14.31 1.30
N SER A 86 4.50 -14.48 2.62
CA SER A 86 3.20 -14.69 3.25
C SER A 86 2.64 -13.32 3.58
N ALA A 87 1.43 -13.01 3.13
CA ALA A 87 0.79 -11.73 3.36
C ALA A 87 -0.64 -11.94 3.89
N GLU A 88 -1.11 -10.98 4.68
CA GLU A 88 -2.48 -10.91 5.17
C GLU A 88 -2.88 -9.44 5.25
N LEU A 89 -4.02 -9.07 4.66
CA LEU A 89 -4.63 -7.75 4.83
C LEU A 89 -5.55 -7.76 6.07
N ASP A 90 -4.98 -7.37 7.21
CA ASP A 90 -5.65 -7.34 8.52
C ASP A 90 -6.80 -6.32 8.59
N TYR A 91 -6.71 -5.21 7.84
CA TYR A 91 -7.71 -4.15 7.85
C TYR A 91 -7.76 -3.37 6.54
N ARG A 92 -8.97 -3.02 6.11
CA ARG A 92 -9.25 -2.04 5.07
C ARG A 92 -10.57 -1.33 5.36
N ASP A 93 -10.55 0.00 5.36
CA ASP A 93 -11.77 0.82 5.47
C ASP A 93 -11.45 2.29 5.12
N ASP A 94 -12.47 3.12 4.98
CA ASP A 94 -12.34 4.56 4.70
C ASP A 94 -13.19 5.49 5.58
N PRO A 95 -13.21 5.31 6.93
CA PRO A 95 -14.19 5.93 7.83
C PRO A 95 -14.21 7.47 7.84
N PHE A 96 -13.14 8.10 7.33
CA PHE A 96 -13.00 9.56 7.23
C PHE A 96 -12.87 10.05 5.78
N GLY A 97 -13.27 9.23 4.80
CA GLY A 97 -13.04 9.49 3.38
C GLY A 97 -11.58 9.34 2.95
N VAL A 98 -10.78 8.68 3.79
CA VAL A 98 -9.37 8.34 3.56
C VAL A 98 -9.24 6.84 3.67
N SER A 99 -8.66 6.19 2.67
CA SER A 99 -8.45 4.74 2.68
C SER A 99 -7.27 4.36 3.57
N TYR A 100 -7.54 3.47 4.52
CA TYR A 100 -6.58 2.92 5.46
C TYR A 100 -6.39 1.43 5.21
N PHE A 101 -5.14 0.96 5.29
CA PHE A 101 -4.78 -0.45 5.18
C PHE A 101 -3.89 -0.85 6.35
N VAL A 102 -4.08 -2.06 6.86
CA VAL A 102 -3.10 -2.74 7.73
C VAL A 102 -2.84 -4.10 7.12
N ALA A 103 -1.58 -4.40 6.85
CA ALA A 103 -1.18 -5.68 6.32
C ALA A 103 0.10 -6.17 6.97
N THR A 104 0.20 -7.47 7.18
CA THR A 104 1.36 -8.14 7.77
C THR A 104 2.01 -9.05 6.75
N TRP A 105 3.32 -8.89 6.54
CA TRP A 105 4.08 -9.62 5.53
C TRP A 105 5.28 -10.34 6.16
N GLN A 106 5.55 -11.57 5.72
CA GLN A 106 6.73 -12.36 6.07
C GLN A 106 7.49 -12.71 4.78
N LEU A 107 8.79 -12.37 4.71
CA LEU A 107 9.66 -12.53 3.53
C LEU A 107 10.75 -13.60 3.72
#